data_AF-A0A7X3UZF6-F1
#
_entry.id   AF-A0A7X3UZF6-F1
#
_cell.length_a   1.000
_cell.length_b   1.000
_cell.length_c   1.000
_cell.angle_alpha   90.00
_cell.angle_beta   90.00
_cell.angle_gamma   90.00
#
_symmetry.space_group_name_H-M   'P 1'
#
loop_
_entity.id
_entity.type
_entity.pdbx_description
1 polymer ?
#
loop_
_entity_poly.entity_id
_entity_poly.type
_entity_poly.pdbx_seq_one_letter_code
_entity_poly.pdbx_strand_id
1 'polypeptide(L)'
;MLEKAIDRVAAAASPGDPAAVQAHLDALTKPPGSLGRLEAIALQVGCVLGDPPPSLDSAVVFVFAADHGVAARGVSAYPAEVTAQMCANFSGGG
;
A
#
# COMPACT_ATOMS: atom_id res chain seq x y z
N MET A 1 -18.63 10.37 8.44
CA MET A 1 -17.79 10.09 7.25
C MET A 1 -16.79 8.98 7.55
N LEU A 2 -16.05 9.05 8.66
CA LEU A 2 -15.12 7.99 9.09
C LEU A 2 -15.78 6.64 9.33
N GLU A 3 -16.88 6.60 10.09
CA GLU A 3 -17.63 5.35 10.37
C GLU A 3 -18.06 4.64 9.09
N LYS A 4 -18.61 5.38 8.12
CA LYS A 4 -18.97 4.85 6.80
C LYS A 4 -17.76 4.27 6.04
N ALA A 5 -16.57 4.82 6.21
CA ALA A 5 -15.36 4.28 5.56
C ALA A 5 -14.94 2.96 6.22
N ILE A 6 -14.98 2.90 7.56
CA ILE A 6 -14.71 1.68 8.33
C ILE A 6 -15.70 0.58 7.95
N ASP A 7 -16.99 0.89 7.90
CA ASP A 7 -18.03 -0.06 7.52
C ASP A 7 -17.83 -0.62 6.11
N ARG A 8 -17.35 0.21 5.17
CA ARG A 8 -17.05 -0.24 3.80
C ARG A 8 -15.87 -1.19 3.74
N VAL A 9 -14.83 -0.97 4.54
CA VAL A 9 -13.69 -1.89 4.61
C VAL A 9 -14.12 -3.19 5.29
N ALA A 10 -14.91 -3.12 6.37
CA ALA A 10 -15.40 -4.31 7.06
C ALA A 10 -16.37 -5.14 6.20
N ALA A 11 -17.20 -4.48 5.37
CA ALA A 11 -18.11 -5.14 4.44
C ALA A 11 -17.42 -5.65 3.16
N ALA A 12 -16.27 -5.09 2.80
CA ALA A 12 -15.42 -5.64 1.75
C ALA A 12 -14.74 -6.91 2.27
N ALA A 13 -15.43 -8.04 2.19
CA ALA A 13 -14.79 -9.35 2.35
C ALA A 13 -13.61 -9.45 1.39
N SER A 14 -12.51 -10.09 1.80
CA SER A 14 -11.42 -10.47 0.88
C SER A 14 -12.02 -11.24 -0.30
N PRO A 15 -12.06 -10.67 -1.51
CA PRO A 15 -12.78 -11.27 -2.64
C PRO A 15 -12.17 -12.58 -3.12
N GLY A 16 -10.88 -12.84 -2.82
CA GLY A 16 -10.22 -14.10 -3.14
C GLY A 16 -10.28 -15.11 -1.99
N ASP A 17 -10.64 -16.35 -2.29
CA ASP A 17 -10.47 -17.49 -1.38
C ASP A 17 -8.97 -17.83 -1.27
N PRO A 18 -8.35 -17.72 -0.07
CA PRO A 18 -6.93 -18.03 0.10
C PRO A 18 -6.53 -19.44 -0.38
N ALA A 19 -7.42 -20.43 -0.24
CA ALA A 19 -7.14 -21.79 -0.68
C ALA A 19 -7.09 -21.89 -2.21
N ALA A 20 -8.05 -21.25 -2.90
CA ALA A 20 -8.08 -21.20 -4.36
C ALA A 20 -6.87 -20.43 -4.92
N VAL A 21 -6.52 -19.29 -4.34
CA VAL A 21 -5.36 -18.49 -4.74
C VAL A 21 -4.06 -19.27 -4.54
N GLN A 22 -3.88 -19.94 -3.39
CA GLN A 22 -2.70 -20.78 -3.15
C GLN A 22 -2.63 -21.95 -4.14
N ALA A 23 -3.75 -22.62 -4.42
CA ALA A 23 -3.80 -23.71 -5.40
C ALA A 23 -3.42 -23.24 -6.80
N HIS A 24 -3.85 -22.03 -7.20
CA HIS A 24 -3.42 -21.42 -8.45
C HIS A 24 -1.91 -21.18 -8.48
N LEU A 25 -1.36 -20.57 -7.42
CA LEU A 25 0.08 -20.30 -7.31
C LEU A 25 0.92 -21.58 -7.36
N ASP A 26 0.46 -22.67 -6.73
CA ASP A 26 1.15 -23.96 -6.73
C ASP A 26 1.05 -24.71 -8.07
N ALA A 27 0.07 -24.36 -8.91
CA ALA A 27 -0.10 -24.92 -10.26
C ALA A 27 0.74 -24.20 -11.34
N LEU A 28 1.38 -23.07 -11.00
CA LEU A 28 2.29 -22.38 -11.93
C LEU A 28 3.52 -23.24 -12.22
N THR A 29 4.16 -23.02 -13.38
CA THR A 29 5.38 -23.72 -13.80
C THR A 29 6.60 -23.28 -12.97
N LYS A 30 6.62 -23.69 -11.70
CA LYS A 30 7.67 -23.45 -10.70
C LYS A 30 7.67 -24.57 -9.66
N PRO A 31 8.82 -24.93 -9.05
CA PRO A 31 8.79 -25.74 -7.84
C PRO A 31 8.03 -25.01 -6.72
N PRO A 32 7.20 -25.70 -5.91
CA PRO A 32 6.50 -25.06 -4.81
C PRO A 32 7.44 -24.28 -3.87
N GLY A 33 7.09 -23.03 -3.58
CA GLY A 33 7.89 -22.14 -2.72
C GLY A 33 9.16 -21.56 -3.34
N SER A 34 9.49 -21.85 -4.60
CA SER A 34 10.76 -21.39 -5.21
C SER A 34 10.88 -19.88 -5.37
N LEU A 35 9.77 -19.13 -5.32
CA LEU A 35 9.77 -17.66 -5.41
C LEU A 35 9.74 -16.99 -4.02
N GLY A 36 9.71 -17.77 -2.94
CA GLY A 36 9.80 -17.29 -1.56
C GLY A 36 8.77 -16.20 -1.24
N ARG A 37 9.26 -15.02 -0.84
CA ARG A 37 8.40 -13.89 -0.43
C ARG A 37 7.47 -13.38 -1.54
N LEU A 38 7.82 -13.58 -2.81
CA LEU A 38 6.94 -13.17 -3.92
C LEU A 38 5.63 -13.98 -3.92
N GLU A 39 5.64 -15.25 -3.53
CA GLU A 39 4.42 -16.06 -3.43
C GLU A 39 3.52 -15.55 -2.31
N ALA A 40 4.09 -15.16 -1.17
CA ALA A 40 3.34 -14.57 -0.07
C ALA A 40 2.68 -13.23 -0.46
N ILE A 41 3.39 -12.39 -1.22
CA ILE A 41 2.85 -11.13 -1.74
C ILE A 41 1.72 -11.41 -2.75
N ALA A 42 1.94 -12.35 -3.68
CA ALA A 42 0.94 -12.72 -4.68
C ALA A 42 -0.35 -13.28 -4.03
N LEU A 43 -0.21 -14.13 -3.01
CA LEU A 43 -1.34 -14.62 -2.21
C LEU A 43 -2.10 -13.47 -1.56
N GLN A 44 -1.40 -12.54 -0.90
CA GLN A 44 -2.04 -11.38 -0.26
C GLN A 44 -2.78 -10.51 -1.28
N VAL A 45 -2.18 -10.25 -2.44
CA VAL A 45 -2.81 -9.48 -3.52
C VAL A 45 -4.04 -10.20 -4.06
N GLY A 46 -3.96 -11.50 -4.33
CA GLY A 46 -5.10 -12.30 -4.80
C GLY A 46 -6.24 -12.37 -3.79
N CYS A 47 -5.94 -12.42 -2.49
CA CYS A 47 -6.96 -12.34 -1.45
C CYS A 47 -7.66 -10.98 -1.43
N VAL A 48 -6.92 -9.88 -1.60
CA VAL A 48 -7.46 -8.51 -1.55
C VAL A 48 -8.20 -8.12 -2.82
N LEU A 49 -7.75 -8.58 -3.99
CA LEU A 49 -8.28 -8.15 -5.29
C LEU A 49 -9.12 -9.21 -6.01
N GLY A 50 -9.07 -10.47 -5.57
CA GLY A 50 -9.79 -11.60 -6.18
C GLY A 50 -8.94 -12.37 -7.19
N ASP A 51 -9.50 -13.42 -7.77
CA ASP A 51 -8.85 -14.29 -8.77
C ASP A 51 -9.63 -14.28 -10.11
N PRO A 52 -8.96 -14.18 -11.27
CA PRO A 52 -7.58 -13.73 -11.43
C PRO A 52 -7.41 -12.29 -10.94
N PRO A 53 -6.26 -11.94 -10.33
CA PRO A 53 -6.07 -10.59 -9.83
C PRO A 53 -6.12 -9.59 -11.01
N PRO A 54 -6.79 -8.44 -10.84
CA PRO A 54 -6.78 -7.38 -11.84
C PRO A 54 -5.35 -6.87 -12.04
N SER A 55 -5.10 -6.23 -13.18
CA SER A 55 -3.78 -5.69 -13.46
C SER A 55 -3.39 -4.61 -12.43
N LEU A 56 -2.12 -4.63 -12.02
CA LEU A 56 -1.54 -3.68 -11.06
C LEU A 56 -0.92 -2.47 -11.79
N ASP A 57 -1.57 -2.00 -12.86
CA ASP A 57 -1.00 -0.99 -13.76
C ASP A 57 -1.09 0.43 -13.22
N SER A 58 -1.86 0.64 -12.15
CA SER A 58 -2.09 1.95 -11.53
C SER A 58 -1.67 1.94 -10.06
N ALA A 59 -0.51 2.52 -9.79
CA ALA A 59 -0.03 2.77 -8.43
C ALA A 59 -0.15 4.26 -8.09
N VAL A 60 -0.71 4.56 -6.91
CA VAL A 60 -0.82 5.92 -6.38
C VAL A 60 -0.07 5.99 -5.06
N VAL A 61 0.79 7.00 -4.90
CA VAL A 61 1.47 7.31 -3.65
C VAL A 61 0.86 8.59 -3.08
N PHE A 62 0.27 8.50 -1.89
CA PHE A 62 -0.23 9.66 -1.16
C PHE A 62 0.85 10.17 -0.19
N VAL A 63 1.32 11.40 -0.41
CA VAL A 63 2.25 12.08 0.50
C VAL A 63 1.46 13.06 1.37
N PHE A 64 1.46 12.84 2.67
CA PHE A 64 0.83 13.73 3.65
C PHE A 64 1.91 14.57 4.32
N ALA A 65 1.77 15.89 4.25
CA ALA A 65 2.72 16.84 4.84
C ALA A 65 2.00 17.79 5.80
N ALA A 66 2.60 17.99 6.97
CA ALA A 66 2.12 18.89 8.00
C ALA A 66 3.28 19.31 8.92
N ASP A 67 3.23 20.53 9.42
CA ASP A 67 4.16 21.02 10.44
C ASP A 67 3.71 20.62 11.84
N HIS A 68 4.67 20.57 12.76
CA HIS A 68 4.43 20.31 14.18
C HIS A 68 4.99 21.45 15.02
N GLY A 69 4.17 22.01 15.92
CA GLY A 69 4.57 23.17 16.73
C GLY A 69 5.78 22.93 17.63
N VAL A 70 6.09 21.68 17.97
CA VAL A 70 7.29 21.31 18.75
C VAL A 70 8.59 21.65 18.02
N ALA A 71 8.57 21.77 16.68
CA ALA A 71 9.75 22.12 15.88
C ALA A 71 10.36 23.47 16.28
N ALA A 72 9.54 24.42 16.77
CA ALA A 72 10.00 25.70 17.29
C ALA A 72 10.95 25.59 18.51
N ARG A 73 11.03 24.41 19.14
CA ARG A 73 11.93 24.11 20.26
C ARG A 73 13.31 23.61 19.82
N GLY A 74 13.64 23.65 18.53
CA GLY A 74 14.95 23.23 18.01
C GLY A 74 15.19 21.72 18.09
N VAL A 75 14.12 20.91 18.15
CA VAL A 75 14.20 19.44 18.19
C VAL A 75 14.39 18.79 16.82
N SER A 76 14.30 19.57 15.75
CA SER A 76 14.36 19.13 14.36
C SER A 76 15.71 19.49 13.74
N ALA A 77 16.21 18.61 12.86
CA ALA A 77 17.47 18.84 12.13
C ALA A 77 17.38 19.98 11.09
N TYR A 78 16.17 20.34 10.66
CA TYR A 78 15.89 21.36 9.67
C TYR A 78 14.84 22.36 10.17
N PRO A 79 14.85 23.61 9.69
CA PRO A 79 13.79 24.59 9.95
C PRO A 79 12.42 24.12 9.43
N ALA A 80 11.33 24.60 10.05
CA ALA A 80 9.96 24.20 9.69
C ALA A 80 9.57 24.55 8.24
N GLU A 81 10.13 25.63 7.68
CA GLU A 81 9.87 26.02 6.28
C GLU A 81 10.26 24.94 5.24
N VAL A 82 11.14 24.01 5.61
CA VAL A 82 11.54 22.91 4.73
C VAL A 82 10.35 22.00 4.39
N THR A 83 9.33 21.88 5.25
CA THR A 83 8.10 21.14 4.94
C THR A 83 7.44 21.67 3.66
N ALA A 84 7.24 22.99 3.58
CA ALA A 84 6.62 23.64 2.43
C ALA A 84 7.52 23.58 1.18
N GLN A 85 8.85 23.75 1.36
CA GLN A 85 9.82 23.63 0.27
C GLN A 85 9.83 22.22 -0.34
N MET A 86 9.78 21.17 0.48
CA MET A 86 9.72 19.78 -0.03
C MET A 86 8.39 19.48 -0.72
N CYS A 87 7.27 20.04 -0.23
CA CYS A 87 5.98 19.92 -0.93
C CYS A 87 6.03 20.57 -2.32
N ALA A 88 6.67 21.75 -2.43
CA ALA A 88 6.89 22.40 -3.72
C ALA A 88 7.80 21.54 -4.62
N ASN A 89 8.85 20.95 -4.06
CA ASN A 89 9.74 20.03 -4.77
C ASN A 89 8.99 18.82 -5.34
N PHE A 90 8.18 18.13 -4.52
CA PHE A 90 7.35 17.00 -4.97
C PHE A 90 6.35 17.41 -6.06
N SER A 91 5.73 18.58 -5.92
CA SER A 91 4.80 19.12 -6.92
C SER A 91 5.52 19.44 -8.25
N GLY A 92 6.81 19.74 -8.20
CA GLY A 92 7.68 19.96 -9.36
C GLY A 92 8.23 18.69 -10.01
N GLY A 93 7.96 17.50 -9.44
CA GLY A 93 8.47 16.23 -9.95
C GLY A 93 9.71 15.68 -9.23
N GLY A 94 10.19 16.37 -8.20
CA GLY A 94 11.35 15.96 -7.40
C GLY A 94 12.66 16.64 -7.76
#